data_AF-A0A354ZDR4-F1
#
_entry.id   AF-A0A354ZDR4-F1
#
_cell.length_a   1.000
_cell.length_b   1.000
_cell.length_c   1.000
_cell.angle_alpha   90.00
_cell.angle_beta   90.00
_cell.angle_gamma   90.00
#
_symmetry.space_group_name_H-M   'P 1'
#
loop_
_entity.id
_entity.type
_entity.pdbx_description
1 polymer ?
#
loop_
_entity_poly.entity_id
_entity_poly.type
_entity_poly.pdbx_seq_one_letter_code
_entity_poly.pdbx_strand_id
1 'polypeptide(L)'
;RLLFATRFNDSKIVFSRDVTPDSRMLFARDIRERVRRIAPFLQYDGDPYAFIADGRLMWLVDGMTTSTAYPYAERFGDHLNYIRNSVKATVDAYSGEVSFYIIDPEDPLAATYARVFPGLFKPASEMPESIANHLRYPEDLFKIQTRMYAMYHMTDPEVFYNREDLWGLPREIYKGQQQEVSPYYVNMQLPGEQGVSFVLFTPFTPSRKDNMVAWLAVSSDVDEYGRMVAFNFGKQHVVFGPMQIEAQIDQDTEISKMLSLWNQSGSTVIRGNLLVYPIDGSILYVEPLFLAAQASQLPQLKRVIVSDGTKVEIGSDLPDALAALTGWRKSSGTSTLTEADVDQPGYGGEGAVDQDGLSAGAALDLYRRAQERLRAGDLAGYEQLQRQLEQVLKSMADGE
;
A
#
# COMPACT_ATOMS: atom_id res chain seq x y z
N ARG A 1 42.89 5.94 5.24
CA ARG A 1 42.55 6.40 6.61
C ARG A 1 42.40 7.92 6.70
N LEU A 2 43.45 8.71 6.41
CA LEU A 2 43.40 10.18 6.48
C LEU A 2 42.22 10.78 5.68
N LEU A 3 42.03 10.35 4.42
CA LEU A 3 40.90 10.80 3.58
C LEU A 3 39.53 10.55 4.22
N PHE A 4 39.36 9.39 4.87
CA PHE A 4 38.12 9.06 5.55
C PHE A 4 37.93 9.86 6.85
N ALA A 5 39.01 10.07 7.61
CA ALA A 5 38.97 10.93 8.79
C ALA A 5 38.52 12.36 8.45
N THR A 6 39.02 12.91 7.34
CA THR A 6 38.57 14.20 6.82
C THR A 6 37.11 14.14 6.35
N ARG A 7 36.73 13.13 5.57
CA ARG A 7 35.38 12.99 5.00
C ARG A 7 34.27 12.83 6.05
N PHE A 8 34.56 12.13 7.15
CA PHE A 8 33.62 11.89 8.26
C PHE A 8 33.82 12.87 9.43
N ASN A 9 34.79 13.79 9.31
CA ASN A 9 35.17 14.71 10.38
C ASN A 9 35.44 13.99 11.72
N ASP A 10 36.12 12.84 11.64
CA ASP A 10 36.41 11.99 12.79
C ASP A 10 37.89 11.62 12.84
N SER A 11 38.62 12.30 13.74
CA SER A 11 40.04 12.08 13.98
C SER A 11 40.34 10.70 14.55
N LYS A 12 39.36 10.03 15.19
CA LYS A 12 39.53 8.67 15.74
C LYS A 12 39.82 7.65 14.64
N ILE A 13 39.38 7.88 13.40
CA ILE A 13 39.69 7.01 12.25
C ILE A 13 41.22 6.92 11.99
N VAL A 14 41.97 7.97 12.33
CA VAL A 14 43.44 7.99 12.18
C VAL A 14 44.13 7.30 13.35
N PHE A 15 43.68 7.59 14.58
CA PHE A 15 44.38 7.21 15.81
C PHE A 15 43.88 5.93 16.47
N SER A 16 42.69 5.44 16.10
CA SER A 16 42.14 4.21 16.66
C SER A 16 42.94 2.99 16.21
N ARG A 17 43.26 2.15 17.20
CA ARG A 17 43.90 0.84 16.99
C ARG A 17 42.89 -0.24 16.55
N ASP A 18 41.59 0.03 16.68
CA ASP A 18 40.52 -0.88 16.27
C ASP A 18 40.37 -0.92 14.74
N VAL A 19 40.84 0.12 14.04
CA VAL A 19 40.93 0.11 12.57
C VAL A 19 42.20 -0.66 12.17
N THR A 20 42.00 -1.82 11.56
CA THR A 20 43.05 -2.72 11.02
C THR A 20 43.16 -2.57 9.49
N PRO A 21 44.14 -3.21 8.82
CA PRO A 21 44.18 -3.29 7.36
C PRO A 21 42.97 -4.01 6.75
N ASP A 22 42.35 -4.94 7.49
CA ASP A 22 41.18 -5.72 7.03
C ASP A 22 39.84 -4.99 7.26
N SER A 23 39.87 -3.86 7.96
CA SER A 23 38.67 -3.09 8.27
C SER A 23 38.05 -2.50 7.00
N ARG A 24 36.76 -2.76 6.80
CA ARG A 24 35.99 -2.16 5.70
C ARG A 24 35.21 -0.96 6.20
N MET A 25 35.36 0.16 5.50
CA MET A 25 34.60 1.38 5.80
C MET A 25 33.37 1.45 4.91
N LEU A 26 32.19 1.44 5.52
CA LEU A 26 30.93 1.61 4.81
C LEU A 26 30.73 3.10 4.49
N PHE A 27 30.62 3.44 3.21
CA PHE A 27 30.34 4.79 2.72
C PHE A 27 29.14 4.76 1.76
N ALA A 28 28.45 5.90 1.60
CA ALA A 28 27.23 6.01 0.79
C ALA A 28 26.17 4.96 1.16
N ARG A 29 25.76 4.98 2.44
CA ARG A 29 24.76 4.05 2.99
C ARG A 29 23.33 4.43 2.61
N ASP A 30 23.09 5.71 2.33
CA ASP A 30 21.78 6.17 1.85
C ASP A 30 21.53 5.60 0.45
N ILE A 31 20.37 4.96 0.29
CA ILE A 31 19.99 4.25 -0.94
C ILE A 31 19.88 5.23 -2.10
N ARG A 32 19.29 6.40 -1.87
CA ARG A 32 19.11 7.44 -2.91
C ARG A 32 20.44 8.03 -3.33
N GLU A 33 21.32 8.32 -2.36
CA GLU A 33 22.68 8.75 -2.63
C GLU A 33 23.45 7.70 -3.45
N ARG A 34 23.30 6.42 -3.11
CA ARG A 34 23.98 5.32 -3.79
C ARG A 34 23.56 5.20 -5.26
N VAL A 35 22.26 5.13 -5.55
CA VAL A 35 21.78 5.01 -6.94
C VAL A 35 22.14 6.25 -7.76
N ARG A 36 21.97 7.46 -7.20
CA ARG A 36 22.34 8.73 -7.85
C ARG A 36 23.82 8.84 -8.16
N ARG A 37 24.70 8.29 -7.30
CA ARG A 37 26.14 8.26 -7.58
C ARG A 37 26.49 7.37 -8.77
N ILE A 38 25.72 6.30 -9.01
CA ILE A 38 25.97 5.35 -10.10
C ILE A 38 25.39 5.87 -11.42
N ALA A 39 24.14 6.34 -11.41
CA ALA A 39 23.46 6.85 -12.60
C ALA A 39 22.85 8.26 -12.35
N PRO A 40 23.69 9.31 -12.24
CA PRO A 40 23.26 10.67 -11.89
C PRO A 40 22.39 11.36 -12.94
N PHE A 41 22.31 10.78 -14.14
CA PHE A 41 21.52 11.29 -15.27
C PHE A 41 20.06 10.83 -15.24
N LEU A 42 19.68 9.95 -14.30
CA LEU A 42 18.29 9.60 -14.02
C LEU A 42 17.75 10.53 -12.93
N GLN A 43 16.51 10.96 -13.09
CA GLN A 43 15.72 11.48 -11.99
C GLN A 43 15.26 10.27 -11.15
N TYR A 44 15.22 10.39 -9.82
CA TYR A 44 14.75 9.30 -8.95
C TYR A 44 13.54 9.75 -8.16
N ASP A 45 12.63 8.81 -7.92
CA ASP A 45 11.39 9.03 -7.17
C ASP A 45 11.71 9.31 -5.69
N GLY A 46 10.86 10.09 -5.05
CA GLY A 46 10.98 10.47 -3.65
C GLY A 46 10.91 9.32 -2.65
N ASP A 47 10.21 8.22 -2.99
CA ASP A 47 9.82 7.14 -2.07
C ASP A 47 10.42 5.76 -2.42
N PRO A 48 11.72 5.52 -2.14
CA PRO A 48 12.28 4.19 -2.23
C PRO A 48 11.68 3.28 -1.14
N TYR A 49 11.28 2.06 -1.52
CA TYR A 49 10.60 1.15 -0.61
C TYR A 49 11.33 -0.18 -0.45
N ALA A 50 11.22 -0.75 0.76
CA ALA A 50 11.81 -2.02 1.10
C ALA A 50 10.83 -3.17 0.84
N PHE A 51 11.36 -4.32 0.40
CA PHE A 51 10.60 -5.55 0.18
C PHE A 51 11.51 -6.77 0.43
N ILE A 52 10.92 -7.94 0.51
CA ILE A 52 11.67 -9.19 0.68
C ILE A 52 11.62 -9.95 -0.64
N ALA A 53 12.79 -10.26 -1.20
CA ALA A 53 12.92 -11.16 -2.34
C ALA A 53 13.90 -12.26 -1.99
N ASP A 54 13.49 -13.51 -2.17
CA ASP A 54 14.31 -14.71 -1.93
C ASP A 54 14.96 -14.72 -0.53
N GLY A 55 14.19 -14.30 0.49
CA GLY A 55 14.62 -14.23 1.89
C GLY A 55 15.58 -13.08 2.21
N ARG A 56 15.85 -12.18 1.26
CA ARG A 56 16.71 -11.00 1.45
C ARG A 56 15.90 -9.72 1.48
N LEU A 57 16.31 -8.80 2.34
CA LEU A 57 15.79 -7.45 2.36
C LEU A 57 16.40 -6.66 1.20
N MET A 58 15.55 -6.19 0.29
CA MET A 58 15.92 -5.42 -0.89
C MET A 58 15.23 -4.06 -0.83
N TRP A 59 15.82 -3.07 -1.48
CA TRP A 59 15.20 -1.77 -1.76
C TRP A 59 14.92 -1.64 -3.23
N LEU A 60 13.76 -1.09 -3.58
CA LEU A 60 13.45 -0.67 -4.94
C LEU A 60 13.45 0.86 -5.02
N VAL A 61 14.01 1.39 -6.11
CA VAL A 61 14.03 2.82 -6.40
C VAL A 61 13.66 3.02 -7.86
N ASP A 62 12.68 3.88 -8.09
CA ASP A 62 12.25 4.23 -9.44
C ASP A 62 13.20 5.26 -10.05
N GLY A 63 13.65 4.98 -11.28
CA GLY A 63 14.51 5.83 -12.08
C GLY A 63 13.79 6.29 -13.35
N MET A 64 13.65 7.60 -13.50
CA MET A 64 12.96 8.23 -14.62
C MET A 64 13.97 8.91 -15.52
N THR A 65 13.73 8.78 -16.83
CA THR A 65 14.37 9.66 -17.79
C THR A 65 13.55 10.93 -17.91
N THR A 66 14.23 12.07 -17.96
CA THR A 66 13.60 13.38 -18.03
C THR A 66 14.27 14.25 -19.08
N SER A 67 13.53 15.21 -19.62
CA SER A 67 14.08 16.25 -20.50
C SER A 67 13.28 17.55 -20.37
N THR A 68 13.94 18.66 -20.72
CA THR A 68 13.35 20.01 -20.81
C THR A 68 13.13 20.46 -22.25
N ALA A 69 13.59 19.66 -23.22
CA ALA A 69 13.65 20.01 -24.64
C ALA A 69 13.15 18.88 -25.55
N TYR A 70 12.27 18.01 -25.05
CA TYR A 70 11.67 16.98 -25.88
C TYR A 70 10.71 17.61 -26.91
N PRO A 71 10.81 17.28 -28.21
CA PRO A 71 10.04 17.95 -29.24
C PRO A 71 8.55 17.62 -29.15
N TYR A 72 7.69 18.59 -29.50
CA TYR A 72 6.23 18.44 -29.53
C TYR A 72 5.59 17.97 -28.21
N ALA A 73 6.22 18.26 -27.08
CA ALA A 73 5.72 17.91 -25.76
C ALA A 73 5.40 19.15 -24.93
N GLU A 74 4.25 19.10 -24.26
CA GLU A 74 3.80 20.16 -23.36
C GLU A 74 4.73 20.29 -22.14
N ARG A 75 5.00 21.53 -21.74
CA ARG A 75 5.84 21.80 -20.58
C ARG A 75 5.05 21.63 -19.28
N PHE A 76 5.68 20.98 -18.32
CA PHE A 76 5.25 20.94 -16.93
C PHE A 76 6.19 21.81 -16.09
N GLY A 77 5.77 23.05 -15.82
CA GLY A 77 6.64 24.07 -15.21
C GLY A 77 7.83 24.45 -16.11
N ASP A 78 8.90 24.98 -15.51
CA ASP A 78 10.04 25.51 -16.26
C ASP A 78 11.11 24.46 -16.60
N HIS A 79 11.05 23.27 -16.00
CA HIS A 79 12.16 22.32 -15.96
C HIS A 79 11.78 20.89 -16.37
N LEU A 80 10.62 20.71 -16.99
CA LEU A 80 10.20 19.39 -17.46
C LEU A 80 9.27 19.52 -18.66
N ASN A 81 9.50 18.74 -19.70
CA ASN A 81 8.51 18.51 -20.75
C ASN A 81 8.51 17.06 -21.26
N TYR A 82 9.28 16.19 -20.62
CA TYR A 82 9.30 14.76 -20.86
C TYR A 82 9.68 14.04 -19.59
N ILE A 83 8.93 12.99 -19.27
CA ILE A 83 9.22 12.08 -18.17
C ILE A 83 8.73 10.68 -18.53
N ARG A 84 9.55 9.65 -18.29
CA ARG A 84 9.17 8.24 -18.42
C ARG A 84 9.71 7.43 -17.25
N ASN A 85 8.91 6.50 -16.74
CA ASN A 85 9.32 5.50 -15.76
C ASN A 85 10.07 4.38 -16.49
N SER A 86 11.33 4.63 -16.82
CA SER A 86 12.07 3.77 -17.74
C SER A 86 12.98 2.77 -17.06
N VAL A 87 13.35 3.02 -15.80
CA VAL A 87 14.34 2.21 -15.08
C VAL A 87 13.85 1.88 -13.67
N LYS A 88 14.05 0.63 -13.24
CA LYS A 88 13.94 0.21 -11.83
C LYS A 88 15.32 -0.11 -11.30
N ALA A 89 15.70 0.47 -10.18
CA ALA A 89 16.95 0.14 -9.49
C ALA A 89 16.65 -0.68 -8.24
N THR A 90 17.38 -1.77 -8.04
CA THR A 90 17.29 -2.58 -6.82
C THR A 90 18.59 -2.49 -6.03
N VAL A 91 18.50 -2.39 -4.70
CA VAL A 91 19.66 -2.38 -3.80
C VAL A 91 19.51 -3.47 -2.74
N ASP A 92 20.45 -4.42 -2.70
CA ASP A 92 20.50 -5.41 -1.62
C ASP A 92 20.89 -4.72 -0.31
N ALA A 93 20.07 -4.86 0.74
CA ALA A 93 20.28 -4.15 1.99
C ALA A 93 21.51 -4.63 2.78
N TYR A 94 22.02 -5.83 2.50
CA TYR A 94 23.17 -6.42 3.15
C TYR A 94 24.46 -6.19 2.36
N SER A 95 24.48 -6.57 1.08
CA SER A 95 25.68 -6.44 0.24
C SER A 95 25.86 -5.01 -0.31
N GLY A 96 24.77 -4.26 -0.45
CA GLY A 96 24.77 -2.95 -1.11
C GLY A 96 24.92 -3.03 -2.62
N GLU A 97 24.80 -4.22 -3.21
CA GLU A 97 24.81 -4.44 -4.66
C GLU A 97 23.62 -3.73 -5.30
N VAL A 98 23.88 -3.03 -6.41
CA VAL A 98 22.87 -2.28 -7.15
C VAL A 98 22.71 -2.89 -8.54
N SER A 99 21.48 -3.16 -8.94
CA SER A 99 21.13 -3.54 -10.32
C SER A 99 20.14 -2.53 -10.88
N PHE A 100 20.30 -2.16 -12.16
CA PHE A 100 19.37 -1.31 -12.89
C PHE A 100 18.71 -2.14 -14.00
N TYR A 101 17.39 -2.08 -14.08
CA TYR A 101 16.57 -2.79 -15.08
C TYR A 101 15.83 -1.77 -15.93
N ILE A 102 15.91 -1.88 -17.26
CA ILE A 102 15.10 -1.10 -18.19
C ILE A 102 13.72 -1.74 -18.30
N ILE A 103 12.70 -1.01 -17.85
CA ILE A 103 11.29 -1.43 -17.87
C ILE A 103 10.50 -0.83 -19.03
N ASP A 104 10.94 0.31 -19.58
CA ASP A 104 10.40 0.88 -20.82
C ASP A 104 11.50 0.85 -21.90
N PRO A 105 11.65 -0.26 -22.65
CA PRO A 105 12.67 -0.36 -23.69
C PRO A 105 12.38 0.53 -24.91
N GLU A 106 11.15 1.05 -25.03
CA GLU A 106 10.76 1.95 -26.11
C GLU A 106 11.14 3.42 -25.82
N ASP A 107 11.50 3.74 -24.58
CA ASP A 107 11.97 5.07 -24.23
C ASP A 107 13.31 5.40 -24.95
N PRO A 108 13.33 6.39 -25.86
CA PRO A 108 14.53 6.75 -26.60
C PRO A 108 15.67 7.25 -25.71
N LEU A 109 15.37 7.86 -24.55
CA LEU A 109 16.40 8.33 -23.62
C LEU A 109 17.04 7.15 -22.88
N ALA A 110 16.25 6.23 -22.34
CA ALA A 110 16.76 5.02 -21.70
C ALA A 110 17.58 4.17 -22.68
N ALA A 111 17.09 3.96 -23.90
CA ALA A 111 17.82 3.25 -24.95
C ALA A 111 19.15 3.93 -25.30
N THR A 112 19.21 5.28 -25.26
CA THR A 112 20.46 6.02 -25.48
C THR A 112 21.43 5.85 -24.34
N TYR A 113 20.98 5.98 -23.08
CA TYR A 113 21.85 5.75 -21.92
C TYR A 113 22.38 4.31 -21.87
N ALA A 114 21.57 3.32 -22.25
CA ALA A 114 21.99 1.92 -22.36
C ALA A 114 23.14 1.73 -23.36
N ARG A 115 23.13 2.44 -24.49
CA ARG A 115 24.22 2.41 -25.48
C ARG A 115 25.48 3.13 -24.98
N VAL A 116 25.33 4.24 -24.25
CA VAL A 116 26.45 5.04 -23.72
C VAL A 116 27.16 4.30 -22.58
N PHE A 117 26.43 3.54 -21.78
CA PHE A 117 26.96 2.80 -20.62
C PHE A 117 26.71 1.28 -20.74
N PRO A 118 27.44 0.57 -21.62
CA PRO A 118 27.29 -0.88 -21.77
C PRO A 118 27.49 -1.61 -20.43
N GLY A 119 26.57 -2.52 -20.11
CA GLY A 119 26.61 -3.33 -18.89
C GLY A 119 26.04 -2.67 -17.62
N LEU A 120 25.67 -1.38 -17.66
CA LEU A 120 25.01 -0.72 -16.53
C LEU A 120 23.56 -1.19 -16.36
N PHE A 121 22.85 -1.38 -17.46
CA PHE A 121 21.44 -1.73 -17.47
C PHE A 121 21.22 -3.18 -17.91
N LYS A 122 20.30 -3.85 -17.23
CA LYS A 122 19.77 -5.16 -17.59
C LYS A 122 18.38 -4.98 -18.24
N PRO A 123 17.97 -5.85 -19.18
CA PRO A 123 16.59 -5.86 -19.65
C PRO A 123 15.62 -6.29 -18.53
N ALA A 124 14.36 -5.84 -18.60
CA ALA A 124 13.32 -6.27 -17.66
C ALA A 124 13.14 -7.79 -17.59
N SER A 125 13.38 -8.52 -18.69
CA SER A 125 13.30 -9.98 -18.74
C SER A 125 14.34 -10.69 -17.86
N GLU A 126 15.42 -10.01 -17.46
CA GLU A 126 16.41 -10.53 -16.51
C GLU A 126 16.04 -10.20 -15.05
N MET A 127 14.95 -9.47 -14.81
CA MET A 127 14.46 -9.20 -13.46
C MET A 127 13.85 -10.49 -12.87
N PRO A 128 14.34 -10.95 -11.71
CA PRO A 128 13.73 -12.08 -11.02
C PRO A 128 12.25 -11.84 -10.73
N GLU A 129 11.43 -12.88 -10.83
CA GLU A 129 9.99 -12.81 -10.54
C GLU A 129 9.72 -12.33 -9.10
N SER A 130 10.56 -12.76 -8.15
CA SER A 130 10.55 -12.32 -6.76
C SER A 130 10.74 -10.82 -6.59
N ILE A 131 11.31 -10.11 -7.58
CA ILE A 131 11.43 -8.65 -7.62
C ILE A 131 10.29 -8.04 -8.43
N ALA A 132 9.95 -8.64 -9.58
CA ALA A 132 8.89 -8.16 -10.47
C ALA A 132 7.54 -8.04 -9.77
N ASN A 133 7.19 -9.00 -8.91
CA ASN A 133 5.94 -9.00 -8.14
C ASN A 133 5.86 -7.89 -7.07
N HIS A 134 6.94 -7.15 -6.85
CA HIS A 134 6.99 -6.01 -5.94
C HIS A 134 7.10 -4.66 -6.64
N LEU A 135 6.99 -4.61 -7.97
CA LEU A 135 6.98 -3.34 -8.69
C LEU A 135 5.81 -2.47 -8.25
N ARG A 136 6.07 -1.17 -8.14
CA ARG A 136 5.09 -0.11 -7.91
C ARG A 136 5.15 0.88 -9.05
N TYR A 137 4.01 1.46 -9.39
CA TYR A 137 3.98 2.59 -10.30
C TYR A 137 4.44 3.87 -9.56
N PRO A 138 5.40 4.65 -10.08
CA PRO A 138 6.03 5.73 -9.30
C PRO A 138 5.06 6.87 -8.96
N GLU A 139 5.09 7.32 -7.71
CA GLU A 139 4.17 8.33 -7.20
C GLU A 139 4.45 9.71 -7.82
N ASP A 140 5.72 10.10 -7.95
CA ASP A 140 6.08 11.42 -8.49
C ASP A 140 5.71 11.55 -9.97
N LEU A 141 5.89 10.46 -10.75
CA LEU A 141 5.41 10.41 -12.13
C LEU A 141 3.89 10.54 -12.19
N PHE A 142 3.17 9.78 -11.37
CA PHE A 142 1.72 9.79 -11.37
C PHE A 142 1.13 11.14 -10.92
N LYS A 143 1.78 11.83 -9.97
CA LYS A 143 1.45 13.22 -9.58
C LYS A 143 1.56 14.22 -10.73
N ILE A 144 2.49 14.02 -11.66
CA ILE A 144 2.61 14.86 -12.86
C ILE A 144 1.52 14.48 -13.85
N GLN A 145 1.31 13.18 -14.09
CA GLN A 145 0.31 12.67 -15.03
C GLN A 145 -1.11 13.08 -14.64
N THR A 146 -1.48 12.97 -13.36
CA THR A 146 -2.78 13.42 -12.83
C THR A 146 -3.02 14.91 -13.03
N ARG A 147 -2.00 15.76 -12.78
CA ARG A 147 -2.10 17.21 -13.02
C ARG A 147 -2.25 17.56 -14.49
N MET A 148 -1.55 16.87 -15.37
CA MET A 148 -1.73 17.04 -16.82
C MET A 148 -3.12 16.57 -17.25
N TYR A 149 -3.54 15.40 -16.80
CA TYR A 149 -4.82 14.79 -17.15
C TYR A 149 -6.02 15.64 -16.68
N ALA A 150 -5.89 16.38 -15.58
CA ALA A 150 -6.90 17.31 -15.10
C ALA A 150 -7.36 18.34 -16.16
N MET A 151 -6.50 18.63 -17.14
CA MET A 151 -6.83 19.48 -18.29
C MET A 151 -7.00 18.66 -19.59
N TYR A 152 -6.12 17.70 -19.85
CA TYR A 152 -6.07 17.01 -21.15
C TYR A 152 -7.08 15.87 -21.33
N HIS A 153 -7.90 15.55 -20.32
CA HIS A 153 -9.05 14.66 -20.51
C HIS A 153 -10.12 15.28 -21.43
N MET A 154 -10.15 16.62 -21.55
CA MET A 154 -11.05 17.33 -22.47
C MET A 154 -10.55 17.18 -23.90
N THR A 155 -11.29 16.40 -24.71
CA THR A 155 -10.94 16.13 -26.11
C THR A 155 -11.69 17.02 -27.10
N ASP A 156 -12.81 17.63 -26.70
CA ASP A 156 -13.51 18.62 -27.51
C ASP A 156 -12.74 19.96 -27.55
N PRO A 157 -12.42 20.50 -28.75
CA PRO A 157 -11.60 21.70 -28.86
C PRO A 157 -12.22 22.96 -28.24
N GLU A 158 -13.54 23.12 -28.30
CA GLU A 158 -14.23 24.31 -27.78
C GLU A 158 -14.25 24.27 -26.25
N VAL A 159 -14.60 23.11 -25.68
CA VAL A 159 -14.55 22.85 -24.23
C VAL A 159 -13.13 23.03 -23.69
N PHE A 160 -12.11 22.51 -24.40
CA PHE A 160 -10.71 22.64 -24.00
C PHE A 160 -10.23 24.10 -24.05
N TYR A 161 -10.53 24.82 -25.12
CA TYR A 161 -10.15 26.23 -25.29
C TYR A 161 -10.75 27.11 -24.19
N ASN A 162 -12.02 26.88 -23.86
CA ASN A 162 -12.73 27.62 -22.82
C ASN A 162 -12.44 27.11 -21.39
N ARG A 163 -11.79 25.95 -21.25
CA ARG A 163 -11.52 25.25 -19.97
C ARG A 163 -12.78 25.01 -19.15
N GLU A 164 -13.85 24.60 -19.81
CA GLU A 164 -15.19 24.49 -19.19
C GLU A 164 -15.31 23.33 -18.20
N ASP A 165 -14.55 22.24 -18.41
CA ASP A 165 -14.55 21.06 -17.53
C ASP A 165 -13.18 20.84 -16.87
N LEU A 166 -12.56 21.92 -16.38
CA LEU A 166 -11.29 21.80 -15.68
C LEU A 166 -11.45 21.03 -14.36
N TRP A 167 -10.66 19.98 -14.19
CA TRP A 167 -10.59 19.23 -12.93
C TRP A 167 -9.50 19.80 -12.02
N GLY A 168 -9.58 19.43 -10.75
CA GLY A 168 -8.64 19.77 -9.70
C GLY A 168 -8.40 18.57 -8.80
N LEU A 169 -7.26 18.59 -8.13
CA LEU A 169 -6.97 17.63 -7.06
C LEU A 169 -7.75 18.05 -5.80
N PRO A 170 -8.51 17.14 -5.18
CA PRO A 170 -9.21 17.46 -3.95
C PRO A 170 -8.23 17.75 -2.82
N ARG A 171 -8.75 18.38 -1.77
CA ARG A 171 -8.04 18.60 -0.51
C ARG A 171 -8.59 17.68 0.58
N GLU A 172 -7.78 17.42 1.59
CA GLU A 172 -8.13 16.64 2.80
C GLU A 172 -7.55 17.31 4.05
N ILE A 173 -7.94 16.83 5.24
CA ILE A 173 -7.34 17.25 6.51
C ILE A 173 -6.39 16.14 7.00
N TYR A 174 -5.09 16.38 6.84
CA TYR A 174 -4.07 15.47 7.34
C TYR A 174 -3.31 16.09 8.50
N LYS A 175 -3.18 15.37 9.62
CA LYS A 175 -2.55 15.88 10.85
C LYS A 175 -3.10 17.26 11.27
N GLY A 176 -4.39 17.50 11.03
CA GLY A 176 -5.07 18.75 11.37
C GLY A 176 -4.73 19.94 10.46
N GLN A 177 -4.11 19.70 9.31
CA GLN A 177 -3.81 20.73 8.31
C GLN A 177 -4.44 20.35 6.97
N GLN A 178 -4.93 21.36 6.24
CA GLN A 178 -5.47 21.14 4.91
C GLN A 178 -4.32 20.93 3.92
N GLN A 179 -4.37 19.84 3.15
CA GLN A 179 -3.41 19.54 2.08
C GLN A 179 -4.12 19.00 0.83
N GLU A 180 -3.43 18.95 -0.32
CA GLU A 180 -3.90 18.19 -1.49
C GLU A 180 -3.84 16.69 -1.18
N VAL A 181 -4.85 15.94 -1.62
CA VAL A 181 -4.84 14.47 -1.56
C VAL A 181 -3.65 13.97 -2.38
N SER A 182 -2.74 13.26 -1.72
CA SER A 182 -1.64 12.58 -2.41
C SER A 182 -2.13 11.24 -2.98
N PRO A 183 -1.58 10.78 -4.12
CA PRO A 183 -1.90 9.45 -4.62
C PRO A 183 -1.56 8.39 -3.58
N TYR A 184 -2.37 7.33 -3.51
CA TYR A 184 -2.15 6.23 -2.58
C TYR A 184 -2.35 4.88 -3.24
N TYR A 185 -1.55 3.91 -2.80
CA TYR A 185 -1.66 2.54 -3.27
C TYR A 185 -2.81 1.83 -2.60
N VAL A 186 -3.59 1.10 -3.38
CA VAL A 186 -4.78 0.39 -2.90
C VAL A 186 -5.01 -0.87 -3.73
N ASN A 187 -5.47 -1.93 -3.06
CA ASN A 187 -5.98 -3.10 -3.73
C ASN A 187 -7.46 -2.88 -4.00
N MET A 188 -7.88 -2.79 -5.25
CA MET A 188 -9.29 -2.65 -5.62
C MET A 188 -9.62 -3.36 -6.92
N GLN A 189 -10.89 -3.70 -7.12
CA GLN A 189 -11.38 -4.18 -8.40
C GLN A 189 -11.66 -2.99 -9.31
N LEU A 190 -10.99 -2.92 -10.47
CA LEU A 190 -11.27 -1.86 -11.44
C LEU A 190 -12.58 -2.17 -12.19
N PRO A 191 -13.30 -1.13 -12.66
CA PRO A 191 -14.51 -1.31 -13.45
C PRO A 191 -14.27 -2.20 -14.68
N GLY A 192 -15.08 -3.25 -14.81
CA GLY A 192 -15.01 -4.21 -15.92
C GLY A 192 -14.01 -5.36 -15.72
N GLU A 193 -13.25 -5.37 -14.62
CA GLU A 193 -12.38 -6.49 -14.25
C GLU A 193 -13.07 -7.48 -13.30
N GLN A 194 -12.58 -8.72 -13.26
CA GLN A 194 -13.07 -9.75 -12.34
C GLN A 194 -12.16 -9.97 -11.11
N GLY A 195 -10.96 -9.39 -11.12
CA GLY A 195 -9.94 -9.54 -10.09
C GLY A 195 -9.70 -8.26 -9.30
N VAL A 196 -8.96 -8.40 -8.21
CA VAL A 196 -8.42 -7.26 -7.45
C VAL A 196 -7.04 -6.93 -8.01
N SER A 197 -6.84 -5.66 -8.35
CA SER A 197 -5.56 -5.14 -8.81
C SER A 197 -4.90 -4.23 -7.79
N PHE A 198 -3.58 -4.26 -7.73
CA PHE A 198 -2.82 -3.31 -6.94
C PHE A 198 -2.56 -2.04 -7.75
N VAL A 199 -3.21 -0.95 -7.37
CA VAL A 199 -3.21 0.29 -8.15
C VAL A 199 -2.75 1.48 -7.33
N LEU A 200 -2.16 2.47 -8.00
CA LEU A 200 -1.97 3.81 -7.46
C LEU A 200 -3.17 4.66 -7.88
N PHE A 201 -3.86 5.27 -6.91
CA PHE A 201 -5.17 5.90 -7.09
C PHE A 201 -5.14 7.39 -6.77
N THR A 202 -5.94 8.20 -7.47
CA THR A 202 -6.19 9.61 -7.15
C THR A 202 -7.61 10.05 -7.54
N PRO A 203 -8.39 10.63 -6.62
CA PRO A 203 -9.69 11.23 -6.93
C PRO A 203 -9.55 12.64 -7.56
N PHE A 204 -10.61 13.09 -8.26
CA PHE A 204 -10.72 14.43 -8.84
C PHE A 204 -12.03 15.12 -8.44
N THR A 205 -11.94 16.44 -8.27
CA THR A 205 -13.08 17.35 -8.14
C THR A 205 -13.05 18.38 -9.27
N PRO A 206 -14.15 19.08 -9.59
CA PRO A 206 -14.09 20.26 -10.46
C PRO A 206 -13.25 21.35 -9.79
N SER A 207 -12.54 22.20 -10.56
CA SER A 207 -11.64 23.22 -9.97
C SER A 207 -12.30 24.23 -9.02
N ARG A 208 -13.64 24.31 -8.97
CA ARG A 208 -14.40 25.25 -8.15
C ARG A 208 -15.46 24.60 -7.25
N LYS A 209 -15.47 23.28 -7.14
CA LYS A 209 -16.45 22.53 -6.33
C LYS A 209 -15.76 21.41 -5.57
N ASP A 210 -16.35 21.02 -4.45
CA ASP A 210 -15.79 19.96 -3.61
C ASP A 210 -16.38 18.59 -3.91
N ASN A 211 -17.48 18.49 -4.68
CA ASN A 211 -18.03 17.20 -5.10
C ASN A 211 -17.05 16.48 -6.02
N MET A 212 -16.84 15.19 -5.81
CA MET A 212 -16.06 14.35 -6.71
C MET A 212 -16.77 14.17 -8.05
N VAL A 213 -15.97 14.16 -9.12
CA VAL A 213 -16.45 13.94 -10.50
C VAL A 213 -15.76 12.79 -11.19
N ALA A 214 -14.54 12.45 -10.78
CA ALA A 214 -13.80 11.36 -11.37
C ALA A 214 -12.75 10.81 -10.41
N TRP A 215 -12.11 9.73 -10.83
CA TRP A 215 -10.84 9.26 -10.29
C TRP A 215 -9.99 8.67 -11.41
N LEU A 216 -8.68 8.60 -11.17
CA LEU A 216 -7.71 7.95 -12.03
C LEU A 216 -6.95 6.91 -11.20
N ALA A 217 -6.77 5.73 -11.76
CA ALA A 217 -5.95 4.67 -11.20
C ALA A 217 -4.94 4.19 -12.23
N VAL A 218 -3.77 3.73 -11.77
CA VAL A 218 -2.76 3.07 -12.61
C VAL A 218 -2.30 1.78 -11.97
N SER A 219 -2.30 0.69 -12.74
CA SER A 219 -1.94 -0.62 -12.24
C SER A 219 -0.44 -0.77 -11.99
N SER A 220 -0.11 -1.43 -10.87
CA SER A 220 1.23 -1.88 -10.52
C SER A 220 1.40 -3.40 -10.70
N ASP A 221 0.34 -4.11 -11.10
CA ASP A 221 0.41 -5.55 -11.38
C ASP A 221 1.29 -5.81 -12.59
N VAL A 222 2.07 -6.90 -12.58
CA VAL A 222 3.09 -7.18 -13.62
C VAL A 222 2.49 -7.25 -15.03
N ASP A 223 1.36 -7.93 -15.20
CA ASP A 223 0.74 -8.15 -16.50
C ASP A 223 0.05 -6.89 -17.07
N GLU A 224 -0.32 -5.95 -16.20
CA GLU A 224 -1.05 -4.73 -16.54
C GLU A 224 -0.26 -3.47 -16.15
N TYR A 225 1.07 -3.60 -15.98
CA TYR A 225 1.89 -2.58 -15.36
C TYR A 225 1.82 -1.25 -16.15
N GLY A 226 1.41 -0.19 -15.46
CA GLY A 226 1.27 1.14 -16.07
C GLY A 226 -0.05 1.34 -16.84
N ARG A 227 -0.95 0.35 -16.92
CA ARG A 227 -2.29 0.55 -17.47
C ARG A 227 -3.07 1.54 -16.61
N MET A 228 -3.56 2.61 -17.23
CA MET A 228 -4.37 3.62 -16.56
C MET A 228 -5.86 3.45 -16.83
N VAL A 229 -6.67 3.66 -15.80
CA VAL A 229 -8.12 3.69 -15.88
C VAL A 229 -8.62 4.99 -15.28
N ALA A 230 -9.32 5.79 -16.09
CA ALA A 230 -10.04 6.97 -15.66
C ALA A 230 -11.53 6.66 -15.61
N PHE A 231 -12.18 6.95 -14.48
CA PHE A 231 -13.62 6.76 -14.31
C PHE A 231 -14.30 8.08 -13.97
N ASN A 232 -15.40 8.37 -14.65
CA ASN A 232 -16.20 9.58 -14.46
C ASN A 232 -17.58 9.20 -13.92
N PHE A 233 -18.01 9.82 -12.81
CA PHE A 233 -19.28 9.55 -12.15
C PHE A 233 -20.51 10.05 -12.93
N GLY A 234 -20.29 10.84 -13.98
CA GLY A 234 -21.36 11.50 -14.70
C GLY A 234 -22.01 12.63 -13.91
N LYS A 235 -23.01 13.29 -14.51
CA LYS A 235 -23.68 14.48 -13.91
C LYS A 235 -24.98 14.14 -13.16
N GLN A 236 -25.37 12.86 -13.11
CA GLN A 236 -26.68 12.43 -12.61
C GLN A 236 -26.73 12.30 -11.08
N HIS A 237 -25.60 11.96 -10.46
CA HIS A 237 -25.51 11.76 -9.01
C HIS A 237 -24.40 12.64 -8.44
N VAL A 238 -24.63 13.15 -7.23
CA VAL A 238 -23.63 13.94 -6.49
C VAL A 238 -22.79 12.98 -5.67
N VAL A 239 -21.50 12.87 -6.00
CA VAL A 239 -20.53 12.11 -5.22
C VAL A 239 -19.76 13.08 -4.34
N PHE A 240 -19.71 12.83 -3.05
CA PHE A 240 -19.07 13.75 -2.11
C PHE A 240 -17.55 13.67 -2.28
N GLY A 241 -16.85 14.79 -2.22
CA GLY A 241 -15.39 14.76 -2.22
C GLY A 241 -14.80 14.70 -0.81
N PRO A 242 -13.47 14.47 -0.72
CA PRO A 242 -12.76 14.35 0.55
C PRO A 242 -13.08 15.46 1.56
N MET A 243 -12.96 16.74 1.17
CA MET A 243 -13.29 17.87 2.07
C MET A 243 -14.74 17.88 2.59
N GLN A 244 -15.70 17.31 1.86
CA GLN A 244 -17.08 17.26 2.33
C GLN A 244 -17.28 16.18 3.38
N ILE A 245 -16.60 15.04 3.23
CA ILE A 245 -16.57 13.97 4.22
C ILE A 245 -15.84 14.44 5.48
N GLU A 246 -14.71 15.14 5.31
CA GLU A 246 -14.01 15.83 6.40
C GLU A 246 -14.94 16.73 7.22
N ALA A 247 -15.74 17.55 6.52
CA ALA A 247 -16.71 18.42 7.17
C ALA A 247 -17.83 17.65 7.89
N GLN A 248 -18.30 16.52 7.33
CA GLN A 248 -19.28 15.66 8.00
C GLN A 248 -18.69 15.02 9.27
N ILE A 249 -17.43 14.56 9.21
CA ILE A 249 -16.72 13.99 10.36
C ILE A 249 -16.59 15.03 11.48
N ASP A 250 -16.20 16.26 11.14
CA ASP A 250 -16.04 17.34 12.13
C ASP A 250 -17.38 17.81 12.73
N GLN A 251 -18.49 17.65 11.99
CA GLN A 251 -19.85 17.96 12.43
C GLN A 251 -20.49 16.82 13.25
N ASP A 252 -19.95 15.60 13.18
CA ASP A 252 -20.45 14.49 13.98
C ASP A 252 -20.20 14.77 15.47
N THR A 253 -21.28 14.73 16.24
CA THR A 253 -21.26 15.15 17.64
C THR A 253 -20.43 14.22 18.53
N GLU A 254 -20.44 12.91 18.25
CA GLU A 254 -19.71 11.94 19.08
C GLU A 254 -18.22 11.93 18.72
N ILE A 255 -17.89 12.00 17.43
CA ILE A 255 -16.51 12.12 16.96
C ILE A 255 -15.90 13.43 17.45
N SER A 256 -16.58 14.57 17.27
CA SER A 256 -16.06 15.88 17.66
C SER A 256 -15.77 16.00 19.17
N LYS A 257 -16.67 15.46 20.01
CA LYS A 257 -16.42 15.35 21.48
C LYS A 257 -15.20 14.51 21.79
N MET A 258 -15.07 13.34 21.17
CA MET A 258 -13.95 12.42 21.40
C MET A 258 -12.61 13.06 20.98
N LEU A 259 -12.55 13.64 19.78
CA LEU A 259 -11.35 14.33 19.28
C LEU A 259 -10.96 15.47 20.21
N SER A 260 -11.93 16.26 20.66
CA SER A 260 -11.70 17.36 21.62
C SER A 260 -11.11 16.87 22.93
N LEU A 261 -11.59 15.74 23.47
CA LEU A 261 -11.07 15.14 24.71
C LEU A 261 -9.68 14.53 24.54
N TRP A 262 -9.41 13.86 23.42
CA TRP A 262 -8.11 13.23 23.16
C TRP A 262 -7.00 14.24 22.86
N ASN A 263 -7.38 15.44 22.41
CA ASN A 263 -6.46 16.54 22.19
C ASN A 263 -6.22 17.39 23.47
N GLN A 264 -6.65 16.89 24.64
CA GLN A 264 -6.39 17.47 25.94
C GLN A 264 -5.40 16.58 26.71
N SER A 265 -4.47 17.16 27.46
CA SER A 265 -3.58 16.45 28.40
C SER A 265 -2.39 15.68 27.79
N GLY A 266 -1.57 16.34 26.97
CA GLY A 266 -0.25 15.81 26.60
C GLY A 266 -0.25 14.69 25.55
N SER A 267 -1.41 14.41 24.95
CA SER A 267 -1.57 13.55 23.78
C SER A 267 -1.96 14.38 22.57
N THR A 268 -1.62 13.90 21.38
CA THR A 268 -1.97 14.54 20.11
C THR A 268 -2.69 13.53 19.23
N VAL A 269 -3.88 13.90 18.76
CA VAL A 269 -4.61 13.12 17.76
C VAL A 269 -3.99 13.38 16.39
N ILE A 270 -3.74 12.31 15.66
CA ILE A 270 -3.23 12.33 14.30
C ILE A 270 -4.33 11.73 13.41
N ARG A 271 -5.00 12.60 12.67
CA ARG A 271 -5.87 12.21 11.56
C ARG A 271 -5.01 11.73 10.40
N GLY A 272 -5.22 10.49 9.95
CA GLY A 272 -4.54 9.92 8.79
C GLY A 272 -5.10 10.45 7.48
N ASN A 273 -4.65 9.89 6.36
CA ASN A 273 -5.19 10.24 5.05
C ASN A 273 -6.62 9.69 4.92
N LEU A 274 -7.49 10.44 4.24
CA LEU A 274 -8.84 9.97 3.91
C LEU A 274 -8.77 9.14 2.62
N LEU A 275 -8.97 7.83 2.77
CA LEU A 275 -8.96 6.91 1.64
C LEU A 275 -10.34 6.85 1.00
N VAL A 276 -10.42 7.17 -0.29
CA VAL A 276 -11.61 6.98 -1.12
C VAL A 276 -11.52 5.62 -1.81
N TYR A 277 -12.54 4.79 -1.62
CA TYR A 277 -12.57 3.41 -2.10
C TYR A 277 -13.87 3.13 -2.86
N PRO A 278 -13.85 3.13 -4.20
CA PRO A 278 -15.01 2.75 -5.00
C PRO A 278 -15.34 1.25 -4.90
N ILE A 279 -16.61 0.90 -4.62
CA ILE A 279 -17.12 -0.49 -4.52
C ILE A 279 -18.51 -0.57 -5.15
N ASP A 280 -18.70 -1.43 -6.15
CA ASP A 280 -20.01 -1.77 -6.73
C ASP A 280 -20.94 -0.56 -6.99
N GLY A 281 -20.38 0.52 -7.55
CA GLY A 281 -21.12 1.75 -7.86
C GLY A 281 -21.37 2.69 -6.68
N SER A 282 -20.87 2.35 -5.49
CA SER A 282 -20.87 3.19 -4.28
C SER A 282 -19.43 3.61 -3.92
N ILE A 283 -19.29 4.57 -3.02
CA ILE A 283 -17.98 5.02 -2.51
C ILE A 283 -17.93 4.81 -1.00
N LEU A 284 -16.90 4.11 -0.55
CA LEU A 284 -16.54 4.00 0.86
C LEU A 284 -15.38 4.96 1.15
N TYR A 285 -15.52 5.78 2.17
CA TYR A 285 -14.45 6.61 2.70
C TYR A 285 -13.93 6.00 4.00
N VAL A 286 -12.62 5.96 4.18
CA VAL A 286 -11.98 5.37 5.37
C VAL A 286 -10.89 6.32 5.88
N GLU A 287 -11.00 6.73 7.15
CA GLU A 287 -9.99 7.58 7.80
C GLU A 287 -9.49 6.92 9.11
N PRO A 288 -8.20 6.58 9.20
CA PRO A 288 -7.62 6.07 10.44
C PRO A 288 -7.29 7.22 11.40
N LEU A 289 -7.63 7.03 12.67
CA LEU A 289 -7.26 7.95 13.76
C LEU A 289 -6.18 7.34 14.64
N PHE A 290 -5.05 8.04 14.74
CA PHE A 290 -3.92 7.67 15.57
C PHE A 290 -3.81 8.58 16.79
N LEU A 291 -3.21 8.05 17.87
CA LEU A 291 -2.86 8.82 19.05
C LEU A 291 -1.36 8.67 19.34
N ALA A 292 -0.69 9.79 19.60
CA ALA A 292 0.71 9.81 20.02
C ALA A 292 0.87 10.64 21.30
N ALA A 293 1.84 10.28 22.13
CA ALA A 293 2.21 11.07 23.30
C ALA A 293 3.13 12.22 22.87
N GLN A 294 3.01 13.40 23.49
CA GLN A 294 3.88 14.55 23.14
C GLN A 294 5.37 14.25 23.36
N ALA A 295 5.70 13.44 24.36
CA ALA A 295 7.08 13.06 24.67
C ALA A 295 7.59 11.85 23.86
N SER A 296 6.70 11.03 23.29
CA SER A 296 7.04 9.84 22.51
C SER A 296 6.14 9.75 21.29
N GLN A 297 6.70 10.09 20.13
CA GLN A 297 5.96 10.30 18.88
C GLN A 297 5.61 9.00 18.14
N LEU A 298 5.56 7.83 18.79
CA LEU A 298 5.14 6.60 18.10
C LEU A 298 3.61 6.55 18.02
N PRO A 299 2.99 6.82 16.85
CA PRO A 299 1.54 6.88 16.75
C PRO A 299 0.95 5.47 16.83
N GLN A 300 -0.15 5.33 17.56
CA GLN A 300 -0.91 4.08 17.65
C GLN A 300 -2.29 4.27 17.03
N LEU A 301 -2.72 3.36 16.16
CA LEU A 301 -4.09 3.35 15.65
C LEU A 301 -5.04 3.16 16.84
N LYS A 302 -6.03 4.04 16.97
CA LYS A 302 -7.05 3.96 18.04
C LYS A 302 -8.45 3.74 17.50
N ARG A 303 -8.79 4.34 16.36
CA ARG A 303 -10.12 4.22 15.74
C ARG A 303 -10.01 4.26 14.23
N VAL A 304 -11.07 3.79 13.58
CA VAL A 304 -11.29 3.95 12.14
C VAL A 304 -12.65 4.61 11.96
N ILE A 305 -12.67 5.70 11.20
CA ILE A 305 -13.91 6.35 10.75
C ILE A 305 -14.21 5.83 9.35
N VAL A 306 -15.48 5.52 9.09
CA VAL A 306 -15.97 5.13 7.77
C VAL A 306 -17.19 5.96 7.38
N SER A 307 -17.36 6.17 6.08
CA SER A 307 -18.56 6.83 5.53
C SER A 307 -18.94 6.25 4.17
N ASP A 308 -20.23 6.21 3.87
CA ASP A 308 -20.78 5.95 2.53
C ASP A 308 -21.18 7.24 1.79
N GLY A 309 -20.78 8.40 2.32
CA GLY A 309 -21.17 9.74 1.87
C GLY A 309 -22.48 10.26 2.46
N THR A 310 -23.30 9.38 3.04
CA THR A 310 -24.57 9.75 3.69
C THR A 310 -24.49 9.70 5.21
N LYS A 311 -23.78 8.70 5.75
CA LYS A 311 -23.57 8.50 7.17
C LYS A 311 -22.08 8.47 7.47
N VAL A 312 -21.73 8.84 8.69
CA VAL A 312 -20.38 8.71 9.24
C VAL A 312 -20.49 7.84 10.48
N GLU A 313 -19.65 6.82 10.55
CA GLU A 313 -19.59 5.89 11.68
C GLU A 313 -18.15 5.70 12.12
N ILE A 314 -17.96 5.32 13.38
CA ILE A 314 -16.63 5.14 13.98
C ILE A 314 -16.55 3.81 14.73
N GLY A 315 -15.46 3.08 14.51
CA GLY A 315 -15.18 1.78 15.13
C GLY A 315 -13.81 1.70 15.79
N SER A 316 -13.61 0.66 16.60
CA SER A 316 -12.31 0.37 17.21
C SER A 316 -11.27 -0.08 16.18
N ASP A 317 -11.76 -0.73 15.13
CA ASP A 317 -11.05 -1.13 13.92
C ASP A 317 -11.97 -0.99 12.69
N LEU A 318 -11.47 -1.38 11.50
CA LEU A 318 -12.23 -1.31 10.26
C LEU A 318 -13.47 -2.23 10.26
N PRO A 319 -13.38 -3.53 10.65
CA PRO A 319 -14.56 -4.39 10.78
C PRO A 319 -15.67 -3.81 11.66
N ASP A 320 -15.33 -3.27 12.84
CA ASP A 320 -16.29 -2.65 13.76
C ASP A 320 -16.96 -1.44 13.12
N ALA A 321 -16.17 -0.57 12.47
CA ALA A 321 -16.67 0.64 11.82
C ALA A 321 -17.62 0.30 10.65
N LEU A 322 -17.27 -0.70 9.84
CA LEU A 322 -18.10 -1.19 8.75
C LEU A 322 -19.39 -1.84 9.25
N ALA A 323 -19.34 -2.58 10.36
CA ALA A 323 -20.53 -3.17 10.98
C ALA A 323 -21.49 -2.09 11.49
N ALA A 324 -20.96 -0.99 12.04
CA ALA A 324 -21.76 0.17 12.42
C ALA A 324 -22.42 0.85 11.18
N LEU A 325 -21.65 1.04 10.10
CA LEU A 325 -22.12 1.70 8.88
C LEU A 325 -23.21 0.90 8.14
N THR A 326 -22.97 -0.40 7.96
CA THR A 326 -23.83 -1.27 7.14
C THR A 326 -24.95 -1.93 7.95
N GLY A 327 -24.84 -1.95 9.28
CA GLY A 327 -25.66 -2.81 10.15
C GLY A 327 -25.36 -4.30 9.98
N TRP A 328 -24.44 -4.68 9.10
CA TRP A 328 -24.02 -6.05 8.90
C TRP A 328 -23.10 -6.44 10.05
N ARG A 329 -23.68 -7.07 11.07
CA ARG A 329 -22.90 -7.86 12.01
C ARG A 329 -22.49 -9.12 11.27
N LYS A 330 -21.19 -9.26 11.00
CA LYS A 330 -20.61 -10.58 10.73
C LYS A 330 -21.19 -11.49 11.79
N SER A 331 -21.95 -12.51 11.38
CA SER A 331 -22.39 -13.55 12.31
C SER A 331 -21.11 -14.17 12.82
N SER A 332 -20.64 -13.69 13.98
CA SER A 332 -19.70 -14.41 14.79
C SER A 332 -20.38 -15.75 15.03
N GLY A 333 -19.92 -16.78 14.33
CA GLY A 333 -20.23 -18.16 14.64
C GLY A 333 -19.63 -18.49 16.00
N THR A 334 -20.18 -17.89 17.04
CA THR A 334 -20.20 -18.42 18.39
C THR A 334 -21.62 -18.92 18.55
N SER A 335 -21.90 -20.13 18.07
CA SER A 335 -23.12 -20.83 18.43
C SER A 335 -23.01 -21.19 19.92
N THR A 336 -23.35 -20.26 20.79
CA THR A 336 -23.91 -20.60 22.10
C THR A 336 -25.31 -21.13 21.86
N LEU A 337 -25.42 -22.44 21.64
CA LEU A 337 -26.68 -23.15 21.85
C LEU A 337 -26.65 -23.68 23.28
N THR A 338 -27.49 -23.05 24.09
CA THR A 338 -27.93 -23.46 25.41
C THR A 338 -28.50 -24.88 25.39
N GLU A 339 -28.09 -25.70 26.38
CA GLU A 339 -28.79 -26.92 26.77
C GLU A 339 -30.25 -26.63 27.10
N ALA A 340 -31.18 -27.22 26.35
CA ALA A 340 -32.42 -27.85 26.84
C ALA A 340 -33.38 -28.07 25.66
N ASP A 341 -33.30 -29.23 25.04
CA ASP A 341 -34.44 -30.15 24.83
C ASP A 341 -33.99 -31.23 23.84
N VAL A 342 -33.68 -32.40 24.40
CA VAL A 342 -33.55 -33.65 23.65
C VAL A 342 -34.72 -34.51 24.08
N ASP A 343 -35.71 -34.63 23.20
CA ASP A 343 -36.52 -35.84 23.14
C ASP A 343 -36.59 -36.33 21.68
N GLN A 344 -36.39 -37.64 21.55
CA GLN A 344 -36.24 -38.46 20.34
C GLN A 344 -37.55 -38.56 19.51
N PRO A 345 -37.62 -39.16 18.28
CA PRO A 345 -36.78 -40.27 17.79
C PRO A 345 -36.44 -40.34 16.29
N GLY A 346 -35.33 -41.04 16.02
CA GLY A 346 -35.30 -42.17 15.07
C GLY A 346 -34.98 -41.87 13.60
N TYR A 347 -33.79 -42.27 13.17
CA TYR A 347 -33.59 -42.86 11.84
C TYR A 347 -32.48 -43.92 11.92
N GLY A 348 -32.84 -45.17 11.60
CA GLY A 348 -31.88 -46.15 11.09
C GLY A 348 -31.72 -45.97 9.58
N GLY A 349 -30.57 -46.38 9.06
CA GLY A 349 -30.36 -46.55 7.63
C GLY A 349 -29.01 -46.05 7.13
N GLU A 350 -28.10 -46.99 6.95
CA GLU A 350 -26.75 -46.92 6.38
C GLU A 350 -26.64 -46.20 5.03
N GLY A 351 -25.44 -45.67 4.74
CA GLY A 351 -24.94 -45.62 3.36
C GLY A 351 -23.88 -44.57 3.05
N ALA A 352 -22.68 -45.08 2.74
CA ALA A 352 -21.59 -44.48 1.95
C ALA A 352 -20.56 -43.60 2.67
N VAL A 353 -19.40 -44.22 2.91
CA VAL A 353 -18.09 -43.60 3.16
C VAL A 353 -17.48 -43.27 1.80
N ASP A 354 -16.97 -42.04 1.64
CA ASP A 354 -15.88 -41.77 0.70
C ASP A 354 -14.65 -41.32 1.51
N GLN A 355 -13.55 -42.03 1.26
CA GLN A 355 -12.21 -41.72 1.74
C GLN A 355 -11.56 -40.74 0.75
N ASP A 356 -11.13 -39.57 1.21
CA ASP A 356 -9.99 -38.85 0.64
C ASP A 356 -9.46 -37.77 1.61
N GLY A 357 -8.15 -37.84 1.89
CA GLY A 357 -7.31 -36.73 2.36
C GLY A 357 -7.42 -36.28 3.82
N LEU A 358 -6.47 -36.71 4.66
CA LEU A 358 -6.23 -36.13 5.99
C LEU A 358 -5.89 -34.63 5.87
N SER A 359 -6.82 -33.76 6.26
CA SER A 359 -6.67 -32.32 6.08
C SER A 359 -5.93 -31.64 7.23
N ALA A 360 -5.22 -30.56 6.93
CA ALA A 360 -4.64 -29.63 7.92
C ALA A 360 -5.68 -29.14 8.96
N GLY A 361 -6.98 -29.21 8.64
CA GLY A 361 -8.06 -28.95 9.57
C GLY A 361 -8.13 -29.93 10.74
N ALA A 362 -7.86 -31.23 10.51
CA ALA A 362 -7.84 -32.23 11.57
C ALA A 362 -6.65 -32.03 12.53
N ALA A 363 -5.47 -31.66 11.99
CA ALA A 363 -4.31 -31.31 12.81
C ALA A 363 -4.56 -30.05 13.65
N LEU A 364 -5.20 -29.02 13.08
CA LEU A 364 -5.53 -27.80 13.80
C LEU A 364 -6.55 -28.03 14.92
N ASP A 365 -7.53 -28.92 14.71
CA ASP A 365 -8.51 -29.32 15.74
C ASP A 365 -7.83 -30.05 16.91
N LEU A 366 -6.98 -31.03 16.62
CA LEU A 366 -6.21 -31.76 17.63
C LEU A 366 -5.30 -30.82 18.45
N TYR A 367 -4.66 -29.85 17.80
CA TYR A 367 -3.84 -28.85 18.47
C TYR A 367 -4.67 -27.96 19.42
N ARG A 368 -5.83 -27.46 18.97
CA ARG A 368 -6.71 -26.62 19.80
C ARG A 368 -7.21 -27.37 21.03
N ARG A 369 -7.68 -28.61 20.84
CA ARG A 369 -8.14 -29.47 21.95
C ARG A 369 -7.02 -29.81 22.92
N ALA A 370 -5.79 -29.99 22.44
CA ALA A 370 -4.63 -30.18 23.31
C ALA A 370 -4.40 -28.93 24.18
N GLN A 371 -4.42 -27.72 23.59
CA GLN A 371 -4.26 -26.46 24.34
C GLN A 371 -5.36 -26.26 25.40
N GLU A 372 -6.58 -26.69 25.13
CA GLU A 372 -7.68 -26.67 26.11
C GLU A 372 -7.43 -27.62 27.29
N ARG A 373 -6.96 -28.85 27.03
CA ARG A 373 -6.60 -29.81 28.09
C ARG A 373 -5.43 -29.31 28.94
N LEU A 374 -4.44 -28.67 28.32
CA LEU A 374 -3.33 -28.04 29.03
C LEU A 374 -3.81 -26.90 29.95
N ARG A 375 -4.72 -26.04 29.47
CA ARG A 375 -5.32 -24.97 30.29
C ARG A 375 -6.18 -25.52 31.43
N ALA A 376 -6.82 -26.67 31.23
CA ALA A 376 -7.62 -27.36 32.25
C ALA A 376 -6.77 -28.18 33.25
N GLY A 377 -5.44 -28.24 33.08
CA GLY A 377 -4.53 -29.01 33.94
C GLY A 377 -4.58 -30.53 33.72
N ASP A 378 -5.25 -31.00 32.66
CA ASP A 378 -5.32 -32.42 32.28
C ASP A 378 -4.13 -32.80 31.40
N LEU A 379 -3.00 -33.12 32.07
CA LEU A 379 -1.75 -33.47 31.42
C LEU A 379 -1.83 -34.80 30.65
N ALA A 380 -2.62 -35.76 31.13
CA ALA A 380 -2.77 -37.06 30.47
C ALA A 380 -3.57 -36.92 29.15
N GLY A 381 -4.66 -36.14 29.16
CA GLY A 381 -5.42 -35.83 27.96
C GLY A 381 -4.64 -34.98 26.95
N TYR A 382 -3.81 -34.05 27.43
CA TYR A 382 -2.89 -33.29 26.59
C TYR A 382 -1.89 -34.18 25.85
N GLU A 383 -1.23 -35.10 26.57
CA GLU A 383 -0.23 -36.00 25.98
C GLU A 383 -0.83 -36.93 24.92
N GLN A 384 -2.04 -37.44 25.17
CA GLN A 384 -2.74 -38.30 24.22
C GLN A 384 -3.08 -37.55 22.91
N LEU A 385 -3.56 -36.31 23.01
CA LEU A 385 -3.88 -35.47 21.84
C LEU A 385 -2.63 -35.03 21.08
N GLN A 386 -1.52 -34.76 21.78
CA GLN A 386 -0.22 -34.49 21.16
C GLN A 386 0.30 -35.68 20.34
N ARG A 387 0.18 -36.91 20.85
CA ARG A 387 0.57 -38.12 20.09
C ARG A 387 -0.29 -38.34 18.84
N GLN A 388 -1.58 -38.06 18.92
CA GLN A 388 -2.49 -38.12 17.76
C GLN A 388 -2.15 -37.04 16.73
N LEU A 389 -1.84 -35.83 17.19
CA LEU A 389 -1.38 -34.75 16.33
C LEU A 389 -0.07 -35.11 15.62
N GLU A 390 0.89 -35.69 16.35
CA GLU A 390 2.16 -36.15 15.77
C GLU A 390 1.96 -37.23 14.71
N GLN A 391 1.03 -38.17 14.93
CA GLN A 391 0.69 -39.20 13.93
C GLN A 391 0.09 -38.60 12.66
N VAL A 392 -0.82 -37.63 12.79
CA VAL A 392 -1.42 -36.93 11.65
C VAL A 392 -0.39 -36.09 10.90
N LEU A 393 0.51 -35.40 11.61
CA LEU A 393 1.57 -34.62 10.99
C LEU A 393 2.61 -35.52 10.30
N LYS A 394 2.94 -36.69 10.86
CA LYS A 394 3.82 -37.67 10.22
C LYS A 394 3.18 -38.26 8.96
N SER A 395 1.89 -38.62 9.00
CA SER A 395 1.23 -39.13 7.79
C SER A 395 1.05 -38.06 6.72
N MET A 396 1.03 -36.77 7.08
CA MET A 396 1.10 -35.67 6.12
C MET A 396 2.52 -35.47 5.55
N ALA A 397 3.56 -35.67 6.36
CA ALA A 397 4.95 -35.52 5.92
C ALA A 397 5.46 -36.72 5.10
N ASP A 398 4.95 -37.93 5.37
CA ASP A 398 5.26 -39.17 4.63
C ASP A 398 4.36 -39.33 3.37
N GLY A 399 3.40 -38.42 3.18
CA GLY A 399 2.43 -38.40 2.07
C GLY A 399 2.74 -37.42 0.93
N GLU A 400 3.92 -36.78 0.96
CA GLU A 400 4.58 -36.13 -0.19
C GLU A 400 5.52 -37.12 -0.89
#